data_AF-A0A8T0CSI2-F1
#
_entry.id   AF-A0A8T0CSI2-F1
#
_cell.length_a   1.000
_cell.length_b   1.000
_cell.length_c   1.000
_cell.angle_alpha   90.00
_cell.angle_beta   90.00
_cell.angle_gamma   90.00
#
_symmetry.space_group_name_H-M   'P 1'
#
loop_
_entity.id
_entity.type
_entity.pdbx_description
1 polymer ?
#
loop_
_entity_poly.entity_id
_entity_poly.type
_entity_poly.pdbx_seq_one_letter_code
_entity_poly.pdbx_strand_id
1 'polypeptide(L)'
;MAMLKNLYALMILSVVTTVTLLPRATFAIDGTPDCAKGMTFHCGSGFYQIIVLADTFTPSNECCGQLLKAGKNCHNKFVESIVSNPKQIRGTIPDVYKRGNETWNNCVAAISPVSPPELAH
;
A
#
# COMPACT_ATOMS: atom_id res chain seq x y z
N MET A 1 -22.55 -38.09 13.50
CA MET A 1 -22.21 -36.70 13.91
C MET A 1 -20.75 -36.53 14.34
N ALA A 2 -20.15 -37.46 15.10
CA ALA A 2 -18.73 -37.40 15.48
C ALA A 2 -17.77 -37.35 14.28
N MET A 3 -18.06 -38.11 13.22
CA MET A 3 -17.22 -38.14 12.02
C MET A 3 -17.21 -36.81 11.23
N LEU A 4 -18.37 -36.15 11.12
CA LEU A 4 -18.49 -34.83 10.46
C LEU A 4 -17.75 -33.74 11.24
N LYS A 5 -17.82 -33.80 12.57
CA LYS A 5 -17.11 -32.86 13.46
C LYS A 5 -15.60 -33.05 13.40
N ASN A 6 -15.13 -34.29 13.23
CA ASN A 6 -13.71 -34.60 13.01
C ASN A 6 -13.22 -34.14 11.64
N LEU A 7 -14.03 -34.32 10.58
CA LEU A 7 -13.71 -33.79 9.24
C LEU A 7 -13.64 -32.26 9.25
N TYR A 8 -14.59 -31.59 9.92
CA TYR A 8 -14.58 -30.13 10.07
C TYR A 8 -13.36 -29.64 10.86
N ALA A 9 -12.98 -30.34 11.94
CA ALA A 9 -11.79 -30.01 12.71
C ALA A 9 -10.50 -30.19 11.90
N LEU A 10 -10.38 -31.25 11.08
CA LEU A 10 -9.24 -31.49 10.20
C LEU A 10 -9.13 -30.44 9.09
N MET A 11 -10.26 -30.00 8.54
CA MET A 11 -10.31 -28.93 7.54
C MET A 11 -9.89 -27.58 8.13
N ILE A 12 -10.31 -27.26 9.35
CA ILE A 12 -9.83 -26.05 10.03
C ILE A 12 -8.33 -26.16 10.31
N LEU A 13 -7.87 -27.32 10.79
CA LEU A 13 -6.45 -27.53 11.08
C LEU A 13 -5.60 -27.36 9.83
N SER A 14 -6.02 -27.95 8.71
CA SER A 14 -5.30 -27.86 7.43
C SER A 14 -5.23 -26.43 6.91
N VAL A 15 -6.34 -25.69 6.95
CA VAL A 15 -6.39 -24.27 6.56
C VAL A 15 -5.55 -23.39 7.49
N VAL A 16 -5.57 -23.63 8.80
CA VAL A 16 -4.73 -22.87 9.75
C VAL A 16 -3.26 -23.18 9.53
N THR A 17 -2.88 -24.45 9.32
CA THR A 17 -1.49 -24.80 9.02
C THR A 17 -1.02 -24.25 7.69
N THR A 18 -1.85 -24.18 6.64
CA THR A 18 -1.42 -23.55 5.38
C THR A 18 -1.26 -22.05 5.53
N VAL A 19 -2.14 -21.38 6.29
CA VAL A 19 -2.03 -19.93 6.55
C VAL A 19 -0.82 -19.57 7.44
N THR A 20 -0.40 -20.46 8.35
CA THR A 20 0.77 -20.24 9.22
C THR A 20 2.09 -20.72 8.61
N LEU A 21 2.07 -21.74 7.73
CA LEU A 21 3.24 -22.23 7.00
C LEU A 21 3.45 -21.56 5.64
N LEU A 22 2.49 -20.79 5.12
CA LEU A 22 2.88 -19.74 4.19
C LEU A 22 3.88 -18.90 4.97
N PRO A 23 5.15 -18.83 4.55
CA PRO A 23 5.97 -17.74 5.02
C PRO A 23 5.10 -16.52 4.72
N ARG A 24 4.80 -15.71 5.75
CA ARG A 24 4.86 -14.28 5.48
C ARG A 24 6.21 -14.17 4.80
N ALA A 25 6.20 -14.05 3.48
CA ALA A 25 7.32 -13.51 2.77
C ALA A 25 7.38 -12.09 3.32
N THR A 26 7.96 -11.95 4.50
CA THR A 26 8.65 -10.74 4.88
C THR A 26 9.61 -10.59 3.72
N PHE A 27 9.29 -9.67 2.84
CA PHE A 27 10.18 -9.16 1.82
C PHE A 27 11.35 -8.46 2.53
N ALA A 28 12.05 -9.18 3.41
CA ALA A 28 13.34 -8.79 3.93
C ALA A 28 14.33 -9.19 2.83
N ILE A 29 14.34 -8.39 1.77
CA ILE A 29 15.50 -8.30 0.89
C ILE A 29 16.53 -7.53 1.72
N ASP A 30 17.58 -8.26 2.11
CA ASP A 30 18.76 -7.74 2.80
C ASP A 30 19.19 -6.39 2.18
N GLY A 31 19.27 -5.35 3.02
CA GLY A 31 19.66 -4.00 2.62
C GLY A 31 18.58 -3.05 2.09
N THR A 32 17.30 -3.43 2.01
CA THR A 32 16.21 -2.50 1.63
C THR A 32 15.26 -2.20 2.80
N PRO A 33 14.82 -0.93 2.96
CA PRO A 33 13.82 -0.61 3.97
C PRO A 33 12.55 -1.41 3.71
N ASP A 34 11.99 -2.01 4.76
CA ASP A 34 10.70 -2.69 4.69
C ASP A 34 9.61 -1.65 4.41
N CYS A 35 9.32 -1.45 3.13
CA CYS A 35 8.37 -0.46 2.64
C CYS A 35 6.93 -0.74 3.05
N ALA A 36 6.63 -1.98 3.47
CA ALA A 36 5.31 -2.35 3.99
C ALA A 36 5.20 -2.03 5.49
N LYS A 37 6.31 -1.85 6.20
CA LYS A 37 6.31 -1.56 7.63
C LYS A 37 5.62 -0.22 7.91
N GLY A 38 4.50 -0.26 8.61
CA GLY A 38 3.73 0.93 8.99
C GLY A 38 2.69 1.37 7.95
N MET A 39 2.57 0.65 6.82
CA MET A 39 1.47 0.82 5.87
C MET A 39 0.36 -0.17 6.20
N THR A 40 -0.83 0.32 6.51
CA THR A 40 -2.02 -0.53 6.69
C THR A 40 -2.51 -1.07 5.34
N PHE A 41 -3.20 -2.21 5.37
CA PHE A 41 -3.82 -2.77 4.17
C PHE A 41 -4.77 -1.77 3.50
N HIS A 42 -5.59 -1.08 4.30
CA HIS A 42 -6.52 -0.05 3.81
C HIS A 42 -5.82 1.06 3.03
N CYS A 43 -4.76 1.65 3.60
CA CYS A 43 -4.02 2.71 2.93
C CYS A 43 -3.28 2.21 1.68
N GLY A 44 -2.65 1.03 1.76
CA GLY A 44 -2.02 0.39 0.60
C GLY A 44 -3.00 0.12 -0.54
N SER A 45 -4.19 -0.43 -0.25
CA SER A 45 -5.23 -0.66 -1.24
C SER A 45 -5.79 0.64 -1.83
N GLY A 46 -5.90 1.69 -1.02
CA GLY A 46 -6.35 3.01 -1.49
C GLY A 46 -5.36 3.61 -2.49
N PHE A 47 -4.06 3.55 -2.20
CA PHE A 47 -3.03 4.00 -3.15
C PHE A 47 -3.01 3.16 -4.43
N TYR A 48 -3.22 1.85 -4.33
CA TYR A 48 -3.36 1.00 -5.51
C TYR A 48 -4.56 1.44 -6.38
N GLN A 49 -5.72 1.66 -5.78
CA GLN A 49 -6.92 2.13 -6.48
C GLN A 49 -6.68 3.46 -7.22
N ILE A 50 -6.08 4.44 -6.57
CA ILE A 50 -5.78 5.73 -7.18
C ILE A 50 -4.76 5.58 -8.31
N ILE A 51 -3.61 4.94 -8.04
CA ILE A 51 -2.47 4.92 -8.97
C ILE A 51 -2.71 3.96 -10.13
N VAL A 52 -3.29 2.79 -9.86
CA VAL A 52 -3.42 1.69 -10.83
C VAL A 52 -4.78 1.73 -11.52
N LEU A 53 -5.86 1.92 -10.76
CA LEU A 53 -7.23 1.88 -11.28
C LEU A 53 -7.80 3.25 -11.66
N ALA A 54 -7.02 4.31 -11.42
CA ALA A 54 -7.40 5.71 -11.69
C ALA A 54 -8.64 6.17 -10.93
N ASP A 55 -8.85 5.66 -9.72
CA ASP A 55 -9.91 6.15 -8.85
C ASP A 55 -9.63 7.61 -8.45
N THR A 56 -10.70 8.39 -8.31
CA THR A 56 -10.63 9.86 -8.18
C THR A 56 -10.71 10.38 -6.74
N PHE A 57 -10.69 9.49 -5.74
CA PHE A 57 -10.73 9.91 -4.34
C PHE A 57 -9.37 10.40 -3.85
N THR A 58 -9.40 11.31 -2.88
CA THR A 58 -8.19 11.81 -2.23
C THR A 58 -7.78 10.88 -1.08
N PRO A 59 -6.49 10.53 -0.93
CA PRO A 59 -6.03 9.79 0.24
C PRO A 59 -6.34 10.56 1.53
N SER A 60 -6.67 9.85 2.61
CA SER A 60 -6.84 10.48 3.92
C SER A 60 -5.52 10.99 4.48
N ASN A 61 -5.56 11.98 5.37
CA ASN A 61 -4.36 12.47 6.08
C ASN A 61 -3.64 11.35 6.83
N GLU A 62 -4.38 10.38 7.38
CA GLU A 62 -3.78 9.20 8.01
C GLU A 62 -2.96 8.38 7.01
N CYS A 63 -3.54 8.06 5.84
CA CYS A 63 -2.84 7.31 4.82
C CYS A 63 -1.66 8.08 4.23
N CYS A 64 -1.78 9.39 4.05
CA CYS A 64 -0.65 10.24 3.68
C CYS A 64 0.44 10.24 4.74
N GLY A 65 0.09 10.29 6.03
CA GLY A 65 1.06 10.15 7.12
C GLY A 65 1.81 8.81 7.08
N GLN A 66 1.12 7.71 6.76
CA GLN A 66 1.75 6.39 6.59
C GLN A 66 2.68 6.36 5.36
N LEU A 67 2.24 6.92 4.22
CA LEU A 67 3.04 6.99 3.00
C LEU A 67 4.31 7.83 3.18
N LEU A 68 4.20 8.99 3.83
CA LEU A 68 5.35 9.87 4.08
C LEU A 68 6.34 9.24 5.07
N LYS A 69 5.86 8.50 6.07
CA LYS A 69 6.72 7.70 6.97
C LYS A 69 7.45 6.57 6.25
N ALA A 70 6.78 5.89 5.30
CA ALA A 70 7.41 4.88 4.44
C ALA A 70 8.46 5.51 3.50
N GLY A 71 8.21 6.76 3.07
CA GLY A 71 9.16 7.57 2.32
C GLY A 71 9.08 7.40 0.81
N LYS A 72 9.68 8.38 0.09
CA LYS A 72 9.56 8.50 -1.37
C LYS A 72 10.13 7.30 -2.12
N ASN A 73 11.22 6.73 -1.61
CA ASN A 73 11.83 5.55 -2.21
C ASN A 73 10.87 4.35 -2.22
N CYS A 74 10.14 4.14 -1.12
CA CYS A 74 9.15 3.07 -1.03
C CYS A 74 7.96 3.28 -1.94
N HIS A 75 7.48 4.52 -2.04
CA HIS A 75 6.45 4.90 -3.00
C HIS A 75 6.88 4.64 -4.45
N ASN A 76 8.09 5.08 -4.82
CA ASN A 76 8.61 4.86 -6.17
C ASN A 76 8.76 3.38 -6.49
N LYS A 77 9.30 2.57 -5.57
CA LYS A 77 9.39 1.11 -5.73
C LYS A 77 8.03 0.45 -5.91
N PHE A 78 7.00 0.94 -5.20
CA PHE A 78 5.63 0.47 -5.40
C PHE A 78 5.16 0.75 -6.83
N VAL A 79 5.32 1.97 -7.33
CA VAL A 79 4.99 2.34 -8.71
C VAL A 79 5.77 1.52 -9.73
N GLU A 80 7.08 1.35 -9.53
CA GLU A 80 7.95 0.54 -10.40
C GLU A 80 7.54 -0.94 -10.42
N SER A 81 7.10 -1.49 -9.28
CA SER A 81 6.62 -2.88 -9.21
C SER A 81 5.37 -3.10 -10.05
N ILE A 82 4.47 -2.11 -10.11
CA ILE A 82 3.27 -2.14 -10.96
C ILE A 82 3.67 -2.09 -12.44
N VAL A 83 4.59 -1.19 -12.79
CA VAL A 83 5.05 -0.99 -14.17
C VAL A 83 5.84 -2.20 -14.69
N SER A 84 6.60 -2.86 -13.83
CA SER A 84 7.39 -4.05 -14.20
C SER A 84 6.51 -5.27 -14.52
N ASN A 85 5.28 -5.31 -14.01
CA ASN A 85 4.33 -6.39 -14.27
C ASN A 85 2.89 -5.85 -14.37
N PRO A 86 2.56 -5.14 -15.46
CA PRO A 86 1.32 -4.39 -15.57
C PRO A 86 0.17 -5.32 -15.93
N LYS A 87 -0.32 -6.09 -14.95
CA LYS A 87 -1.38 -7.07 -15.21
C LYS A 87 -2.74 -6.41 -15.43
N GLN A 88 -3.01 -5.25 -14.82
CA GLN A 88 -4.31 -4.57 -14.84
C GLN A 88 -4.16 -3.07 -14.53
N ILE A 89 -3.49 -2.31 -15.40
CA ILE A 89 -3.38 -0.85 -15.26
C ILE A 89 -4.47 -0.14 -16.06
N ARG A 90 -5.07 0.91 -15.51
CA ARG A 90 -5.98 1.80 -16.26
C ARG A 90 -5.18 2.90 -16.94
N GLY A 91 -5.21 2.91 -18.27
CA GLY A 91 -4.41 3.82 -19.09
C GLY A 91 -3.05 3.21 -19.45
N THR A 92 -2.04 4.05 -19.57
CA THR A 92 -0.69 3.70 -20.00
C THR A 92 0.30 3.71 -18.83
N ILE A 93 1.49 3.15 -19.03
CA ILE A 93 2.58 3.22 -18.03
C ILE A 93 2.89 4.67 -17.62
N PRO A 94 3.02 5.64 -18.55
CA PRO A 94 3.14 7.05 -18.20
C PRO A 94 2.01 7.58 -17.30
N ASP A 95 0.76 7.13 -17.49
CA ASP A 95 -0.36 7.55 -16.64
C ASP A 95 -0.19 7.04 -15.20
N VAL A 96 0.32 5.81 -15.02
CA VAL A 96 0.62 5.25 -13.70
C VAL A 96 1.73 6.07 -13.01
N TYR A 97 2.80 6.41 -13.72
CA TYR A 97 3.85 7.29 -13.17
C TYR A 97 3.32 8.67 -12.80
N LYS A 98 2.49 9.27 -13.66
CA LYS A 98 1.86 10.57 -13.42
C LYS A 98 1.00 10.52 -12.15
N ARG A 99 0.08 9.56 -12.04
CA ARG A 99 -0.76 9.40 -10.84
C ARG A 99 0.05 9.07 -9.60
N GLY A 100 1.12 8.28 -9.74
CA GLY A 100 2.08 8.03 -8.67
C GLY A 100 2.69 9.33 -8.14
N ASN A 101 3.21 10.18 -9.01
CA ASN A 101 3.79 11.48 -8.64
C ASN A 101 2.74 12.43 -8.03
N GLU A 102 1.55 12.50 -8.63
CA GLU A 102 0.43 13.31 -8.11
C GLU A 102 0.04 12.86 -6.70
N THR A 103 -0.09 11.54 -6.47
CA THR A 103 -0.41 10.98 -5.15
C THR A 103 0.63 11.38 -4.10
N TRP A 104 1.91 11.28 -4.44
CA TRP A 104 2.99 11.69 -3.54
C TRP A 104 2.90 13.19 -3.19
N ASN A 105 2.78 14.04 -4.21
CA ASN A 105 2.74 15.49 -4.03
C ASN A 105 1.50 15.94 -3.23
N ASN A 106 0.34 15.32 -3.49
CA ASN A 106 -0.88 15.56 -2.74
C ASN A 106 -0.72 15.21 -1.26
N CYS A 107 -0.04 14.10 -0.95
CA CYS A 107 0.24 13.73 0.43
C CYS A 107 1.23 14.67 1.13
N VAL A 108 2.27 15.13 0.43
CA VAL A 108 3.18 16.16 0.96
C VAL A 108 2.40 17.44 1.29
N ALA A 109 1.54 17.89 0.38
CA ALA A 109 0.72 19.08 0.57
C ALA A 109 -0.29 18.93 1.72
N ALA A 110 -0.91 17.76 1.88
CA ALA A 110 -1.92 17.51 2.91
C ALA A 110 -1.35 17.50 4.35
N ILE A 111 -0.07 17.13 4.51
CA ILE A 111 0.58 16.99 5.83
C ILE A 111 1.52 18.16 6.16
N SER A 112 1.92 18.94 5.17
CA SER A 112 2.72 20.15 5.41
C SER A 112 1.90 21.12 6.27
N PRO A 113 2.45 21.65 7.38
CA PRO A 113 1.74 22.67 8.15
C PRO A 113 1.52 23.86 7.23
N VAL A 114 0.26 24.26 7.07
CA VAL A 114 -0.05 25.59 6.52
C VAL A 114 0.48 26.58 7.55
N SER A 115 1.70 27.06 7.35
CA SER A 115 2.20 28.19 8.13
C SER A 115 1.20 29.35 7.95
N PRO A 116 0.64 29.91 9.02
CA PRO A 116 -0.15 31.13 8.92
C PRO A 116 0.67 32.22 8.22
N PRO A 117 0.07 33.13 7.44
CA PRO A 117 0.79 34.29 6.92
C PRO A 117 1.46 35.00 8.10
N GLU A 118 2.77 35.19 8.02
CA GLU A 118 3.52 36.00 8.97
C GLU A 118 2.88 37.39 9.01
N LEU A 119 2.24 37.72 10.14
CA LEU A 119 1.71 39.06 10.39
C LEU A 119 2.90 40.01 10.46
N ALA A 120 3.11 40.76 9.38
CA ALA A 120 4.01 41.90 9.36
C ALA A 120 3.59 42.86 10.49
N HIS A 121 4.49 43.03 11.47
CA HIS A 121 4.44 44.07 12.49
C HIS A 121 5.35 45.22 12.05
#